data_AF-A0A6I6ALE2-F1
#
_entry.id   AF-A0A6I6ALE2-F1
#
_cell.length_a   1.000
_cell.length_b   1.000
_cell.length_c   1.000
_cell.angle_alpha   90.00
_cell.angle_beta   90.00
_cell.angle_gamma   90.00
#
_symmetry.space_group_name_H-M   'P 1'
#
loop_
_entity.id
_entity.type
_entity.pdbx_description
1 polymer ?
#
loop_
_entity_poly.entity_id
_entity_poly.type
_entity_poly.pdbx_seq_one_letter_code
_entity_poly.pdbx_strand_id
1 'polypeptide(L)'
;MSRTRRTGEGNSLELLLDTICNTFGGVLFISILVVILINMSSDAAQVTPPDEAELMEMQIELQKSQERIQKLKNAIDQQQSIESQFVDPDTKMIVRKWTQLNADLTRLQESKDQALANISKDQTLINKVAAESKQSADALAQAKEEYNSLLSRLRTEVETRTQAAKLPKLRRTSKTEMVFFLREGYLSSYARKMGEGSYVPNTNEVVEKTGPQGAYIEPVSSAGIKISKGDNAIQESLERRLADFKPSQHYIAVFVSPDSFEEFAVLKDLMVQKGFEYRLEPYTPDQKVYIGPAQNAKNVQ
;
A
#
# COMPACT_ATOMS: atom_id res chain seq x y z
N MET A 1 46.67 6.03 -41.16
CA MET A 1 47.01 4.92 -40.25
C MET A 1 45.87 4.74 -39.26
N SER A 2 45.33 3.53 -39.26
CA SER A 2 44.21 3.05 -38.45
C SER A 2 44.54 3.09 -36.95
N ARG A 3 43.56 3.50 -36.13
CA ARG A 3 43.47 3.04 -34.74
C ARG A 3 42.02 2.83 -34.34
N THR A 4 41.55 1.63 -34.65
CA THR A 4 40.33 0.98 -34.18
C THR A 4 40.23 1.06 -32.65
N ARG A 5 39.10 1.51 -32.11
CA ARG A 5 38.74 1.26 -30.70
C ARG A 5 37.40 0.52 -30.66
N ARG A 6 37.48 -0.73 -30.21
CA ARG A 6 36.38 -1.68 -30.02
C ARG A 6 35.36 -1.14 -29.02
N THR A 7 34.08 -1.37 -29.34
CA THR A 7 32.91 -1.54 -28.45
C THR A 7 33.26 -2.50 -27.29
N GLY A 8 32.77 -2.36 -26.07
CA GLY A 8 31.37 -2.24 -25.64
C GLY A 8 31.01 -3.52 -24.87
N GLU A 9 30.40 -3.37 -23.68
CA GLU A 9 29.73 -4.38 -22.80
C GLU A 9 30.29 -4.64 -21.38
N GLY A 10 31.56 -4.31 -21.07
CA GLY A 10 32.09 -4.50 -19.70
C GLY A 10 31.75 -3.38 -18.68
N ASN A 11 31.60 -2.13 -19.14
CA ASN A 11 31.52 -0.98 -18.24
C ASN A 11 30.15 -0.79 -17.57
N SER A 12 29.05 -1.22 -18.19
CA SER A 12 27.71 -0.95 -17.66
C SER A 12 27.35 -1.86 -16.48
N LEU A 13 27.88 -3.09 -16.47
CA LEU A 13 27.72 -4.03 -15.36
C LEU A 13 28.69 -3.70 -14.21
N GLU A 14 29.93 -3.31 -14.51
CA GLU A 14 30.86 -2.82 -13.49
C GLU A 14 30.35 -1.53 -12.83
N LEU A 15 29.81 -0.55 -13.57
CA LEU A 15 29.22 0.66 -12.97
C LEU A 15 27.98 0.37 -12.12
N LEU A 16 27.15 -0.61 -12.52
CA LEU A 16 25.98 -1.03 -11.74
C LEU A 16 26.42 -1.76 -10.46
N LEU A 17 27.45 -2.59 -10.55
CA LEU A 17 28.02 -3.30 -9.41
C LEU A 17 28.75 -2.32 -8.46
N ASP A 18 29.35 -1.25 -8.99
CA ASP A 18 29.95 -0.17 -8.21
C ASP A 18 28.89 0.68 -7.48
N THR A 19 27.75 0.93 -8.12
CA THR A 19 26.62 1.63 -7.47
C THR A 19 25.92 0.75 -6.44
N ILE A 20 25.80 -0.56 -6.67
CA ILE A 20 25.26 -1.51 -5.68
C ILE A 20 26.21 -1.70 -4.51
N CYS A 21 27.52 -1.86 -4.73
CA CYS A 21 28.50 -2.01 -3.65
C CYS A 21 28.63 -0.73 -2.81
N ASN A 22 28.59 0.45 -3.44
CA ASN A 22 28.62 1.72 -2.70
C ASN A 22 27.34 1.98 -1.92
N THR A 23 26.16 1.68 -2.48
CA THR A 23 24.88 1.83 -1.76
C THR A 23 24.72 0.78 -0.67
N PHE A 24 25.12 -0.47 -0.92
CA PHE A 24 25.10 -1.55 0.07
C PHE A 24 26.07 -1.28 1.23
N GLY A 25 27.29 -0.81 0.93
CA GLY A 25 28.25 -0.38 1.95
C GLY A 25 27.73 0.80 2.77
N GLY A 26 27.07 1.77 2.13
CA GLY A 26 26.43 2.91 2.81
C GLY A 26 25.32 2.49 3.77
N VAL A 27 24.42 1.59 3.33
CA VAL A 27 23.34 1.06 4.17
C VAL A 27 23.89 0.25 5.35
N LEU A 28 24.91 -0.58 5.12
CA LEU A 28 25.53 -1.40 6.16
C LEU A 28 26.28 -0.53 7.18
N PHE A 29 26.96 0.52 6.72
CA PHE A 29 27.63 1.49 7.58
C PHE A 29 26.63 2.28 8.45
N ILE A 30 25.53 2.78 7.87
CA ILE A 30 24.46 3.47 8.61
C ILE A 30 23.84 2.53 9.65
N SER A 31 23.60 1.28 9.29
CA SER A 31 23.02 0.28 10.20
C SER A 31 23.91 0.04 11.42
N ILE A 32 25.23 -0.10 11.22
CA ILE A 32 26.20 -0.26 12.31
C ILE A 32 26.28 1.01 13.16
N LEU A 33 26.27 2.18 12.55
CA LEU A 33 26.32 3.46 13.27
C LEU A 33 25.08 3.68 14.15
N VAL A 34 23.89 3.33 13.65
CA VAL A 34 22.64 3.36 14.43
C VAL A 34 22.70 2.40 15.61
N VAL A 35 23.21 1.17 15.40
CA VAL A 35 23.38 0.20 16.48
C VAL A 35 24.37 0.71 17.54
N ILE A 36 25.48 1.32 17.12
CA ILE A 36 26.47 1.91 18.05
C ILE A 36 25.86 3.09 18.82
N LEU A 37 25.10 3.97 18.14
CA LEU A 37 24.42 5.10 18.79
C LEU A 37 23.36 4.64 19.80
N ILE A 38 22.60 3.59 19.50
CA ILE A 38 21.63 2.99 20.43
C ILE A 38 22.35 2.34 21.63
N ASN A 39 23.51 1.72 21.39
CA ASN A 39 24.27 1.06 22.45
C ASN A 39 24.98 2.08 23.37
N MET A 40 25.49 3.19 22.82
CA MET A 40 26.03 4.32 23.62
C MET A 40 24.93 5.12 24.32
N SER A 41 23.71 5.16 23.76
CA SER A 41 22.54 5.76 24.40
C SER A 41 21.99 4.91 25.56
N SER A 42 22.25 3.61 25.59
CA SER A 42 21.77 2.71 26.64
C SER A 42 22.60 2.79 27.93
N ASP A 43 23.85 3.27 27.85
CA ASP A 43 24.74 3.43 29.01
C ASP A 43 24.54 4.77 29.75
N ALA A 44 23.72 5.67 29.18
CA ALA A 44 23.16 6.84 29.87
C ALA A 44 21.81 6.48 30.51
N ALA A 45 21.78 5.38 31.27
CA ALA A 45 20.63 5.03 32.10
C ALA A 45 20.45 6.13 33.17
N GLN A 46 19.34 6.84 33.01
CA GLN A 46 18.83 7.90 33.86
C GLN A 46 18.89 7.52 35.35
N VAL A 47 19.69 8.26 36.13
CA VAL A 47 19.26 8.67 37.46
C VAL A 47 18.44 9.93 37.24
N THR A 48 17.16 9.76 36.94
CA THR A 48 16.20 10.87 36.97
C THR A 48 16.10 11.32 38.42
N PRO A 49 16.39 12.59 38.75
CA PRO A 49 16.02 13.13 40.05
C PRO A 49 14.49 12.95 40.23
N PRO A 50 14.00 12.71 41.46
CA PRO A 50 12.57 12.57 41.68
C PRO A 50 11.86 13.83 41.19
N ASP A 51 10.73 13.65 40.54
CA ASP A 51 9.92 14.74 40.00
C ASP A 51 9.62 15.76 41.12
N GLU A 52 9.78 17.06 40.86
CA GLU A 52 9.60 18.11 41.88
C GLU A 52 8.19 18.04 42.51
N ALA A 53 7.21 17.53 41.75
CA ALA A 53 5.86 17.25 42.20
C ALA A 53 5.78 16.14 43.28
N GLU A 54 6.54 15.05 43.15
CA GLU A 54 6.58 13.96 44.14
C GLU A 54 7.28 14.41 45.43
N LEU A 55 8.35 15.19 45.32
CA LEU A 55 9.03 15.77 46.49
C LEU A 55 8.14 16.76 47.25
N MET A 56 7.35 17.56 46.53
CA MET A 56 6.41 18.50 47.13
C MET A 56 5.25 17.77 47.83
N GLU A 57 4.71 16.70 47.24
CA GLU A 57 3.67 15.88 47.86
C GLU A 57 4.16 15.21 49.16
N MET A 58 5.39 14.69 49.13
CA MET A 58 6.02 14.05 50.29
C MET A 58 6.28 15.04 51.44
N GLN A 59 6.67 16.28 51.13
CA GLN A 59 6.82 17.34 52.14
C GLN A 59 5.48 17.75 52.76
N ILE A 60 4.42 17.85 51.96
CA ILE A 60 3.07 18.15 52.44
C ILE A 60 2.57 17.05 53.38
N GLU A 61 2.84 15.78 53.07
CA GLU A 61 2.45 14.65 53.91
C GLU A 61 3.21 14.64 55.25
N LEU A 62 4.51 14.94 55.22
CA LEU A 62 5.34 15.05 56.42
C LEU A 62 4.85 16.17 57.35
N GLN A 63 4.53 17.33 56.79
CA GLN A 63 4.00 18.47 57.55
C GLN A 63 2.65 18.14 58.19
N LYS A 64 1.74 17.50 57.44
CA LYS A 64 0.45 17.04 57.99
C LYS A 64 0.62 16.03 59.13
N SER A 65 1.57 15.12 59.00
CA SER A 65 1.88 14.13 60.04
C SER A 65 2.41 14.81 61.32
N GLN A 66 3.32 15.79 61.18
CA GLN A 66 3.85 16.55 62.31
C GLN A 66 2.77 17.36 63.04
N GLU A 67 1.88 18.03 62.30
CA GLU A 67 0.75 18.75 62.89
C GLU A 67 -0.18 17.82 63.69
N ARG A 68 -0.40 16.60 63.20
CA ARG A 68 -1.23 15.60 63.88
C ARG A 68 -0.58 15.10 65.17
N ILE A 69 0.73 14.87 65.16
CA ILE A 69 1.50 14.51 66.36
C ILE A 69 1.43 15.64 67.40
N GLN A 70 1.55 16.90 66.98
CA GLN A 70 1.49 18.03 67.90
C GLN A 70 0.09 18.18 68.52
N LYS A 71 -0.98 18.01 67.74
CA LYS A 71 -2.36 18.01 68.25
C LYS A 71 -2.61 16.89 69.25
N LEU A 72 -2.11 15.68 68.97
CA LEU A 72 -2.23 14.53 69.88
C LEU A 72 -1.47 14.76 71.19
N LYS A 73 -0.25 15.30 71.15
CA LYS A 73 0.51 15.65 72.36
C LYS A 73 -0.24 16.67 73.22
N ASN A 74 -0.72 17.75 72.61
CA ASN A 74 -1.46 18.78 73.32
C ASN A 74 -2.76 18.22 73.96
N ALA A 75 -3.43 17.27 73.30
CA ALA A 75 -4.61 16.61 73.83
C ALA A 75 -4.28 15.69 75.03
N ILE A 76 -3.16 14.96 74.97
CA ILE A 76 -2.69 14.11 76.07
C ILE A 76 -2.29 14.96 77.28
N ASP A 77 -1.57 16.07 77.07
CA ASP A 77 -1.15 16.97 78.15
C ASP A 77 -2.36 17.66 78.81
N GLN A 78 -3.36 18.05 78.02
CA GLN A 78 -4.64 18.53 78.56
C GLN A 78 -5.37 17.43 79.35
N GLN A 79 -5.38 16.19 78.86
CA GLN A 79 -6.04 15.08 79.54
C GLN A 79 -5.39 14.76 80.88
N GLN A 80 -4.05 14.72 80.97
CA GLN A 80 -3.33 14.48 82.23
C GLN A 80 -3.53 15.63 83.23
N SER A 81 -3.56 16.88 82.75
CA SER A 81 -3.85 18.06 83.57
C SER A 81 -5.26 17.99 84.17
N ILE A 82 -6.25 17.67 83.34
CA ILE A 82 -7.66 17.53 83.75
C ILE A 82 -7.80 16.38 84.75
N GLU A 83 -7.22 15.21 84.49
CA GLU A 83 -7.35 14.02 85.36
C GLU A 83 -6.74 14.22 86.77
N SER A 84 -5.75 15.11 86.91
CA SER A 84 -5.11 15.46 88.19
C SER A 84 -5.94 16.37 89.09
N GLN A 85 -6.97 17.05 88.56
CA GLN A 85 -7.79 18.03 89.30
C GLN A 85 -9.10 17.45 89.87
N PHE A 86 -9.48 16.21 89.51
CA PHE A 86 -10.75 15.61 89.94
C PHE A 86 -10.57 14.53 91.02
N VAL A 87 -11.19 14.76 92.18
CA VAL A 87 -11.15 13.85 93.35
C VAL A 87 -12.34 12.87 93.37
N ASP A 88 -13.42 13.16 92.62
CA ASP A 88 -14.70 12.44 92.67
C ASP A 88 -14.87 11.39 91.52
N PRO A 89 -15.30 10.14 91.81
CA PRO A 89 -15.38 9.06 90.82
C PRO A 89 -16.33 9.29 89.64
N ASP A 90 -17.48 9.95 89.87
CA ASP A 90 -18.48 10.18 88.83
C ASP A 90 -18.01 11.22 87.80
N THR A 91 -17.29 12.23 88.29
CA THR A 91 -16.69 13.26 87.42
C THR A 91 -15.61 12.69 86.51
N LYS A 92 -14.79 11.73 87.01
CA LYS A 92 -13.81 11.00 86.18
C LYS A 92 -14.49 10.19 85.06
N MET A 93 -15.66 9.63 85.33
CA MET A 93 -16.43 8.86 84.34
C MET A 93 -16.95 9.75 83.20
N ILE A 94 -17.45 10.94 83.53
CA ILE A 94 -17.92 11.93 82.55
C ILE A 94 -16.77 12.42 81.67
N VAL A 95 -15.61 12.73 82.26
CA VAL A 95 -14.40 13.12 81.51
C VAL A 95 -13.99 12.01 80.55
N ARG A 96 -13.97 10.75 80.98
CA ARG A 96 -13.65 9.60 80.10
C ARG A 96 -14.62 9.45 78.93
N LYS A 97 -15.93 9.59 79.19
CA LYS A 97 -16.94 9.56 78.12
C LYS A 97 -16.76 10.72 77.15
N TRP A 98 -16.47 11.92 77.64
CA TRP A 98 -16.22 13.09 76.80
C TRP A 98 -14.97 12.93 75.94
N THR A 99 -13.86 12.44 76.51
CA THR A 99 -12.63 12.17 75.76
C THR A 99 -12.86 11.10 74.69
N GLN A 100 -13.65 10.08 75.00
CA GLN A 100 -13.98 9.02 74.05
C GLN A 100 -14.88 9.54 72.92
N LEU A 101 -15.91 10.32 73.23
CA LEU A 101 -16.75 10.96 72.22
C LEU A 101 -15.94 11.90 71.31
N ASN A 102 -15.01 12.66 71.88
CA ASN A 102 -14.18 13.59 71.11
C ASN A 102 -13.19 12.84 70.21
N ALA A 103 -12.63 11.73 70.69
CA ALA A 103 -11.81 10.83 69.88
C ALA A 103 -12.61 10.20 68.74
N ASP A 104 -13.84 9.75 69.00
CA ASP A 104 -14.75 9.21 68.00
C ASP A 104 -15.14 10.25 66.96
N LEU A 105 -15.46 11.49 67.39
CA LEU A 105 -15.77 12.60 66.48
C LEU A 105 -14.58 12.95 65.58
N THR A 106 -13.37 13.00 66.14
CA THR A 106 -12.14 13.21 65.37
C THR A 106 -11.94 12.11 64.34
N ARG A 107 -12.11 10.84 64.75
CA ARG A 107 -11.98 9.68 63.85
C ARG A 107 -13.03 9.70 62.75
N LEU A 108 -14.27 10.09 63.07
CA LEU A 108 -15.35 10.20 62.09
C LEU A 108 -15.08 11.32 61.08
N GLN A 109 -14.52 12.44 61.54
CA GLN A 109 -14.15 13.57 60.69
C GLN A 109 -13.01 13.21 59.75
N GLU A 110 -11.97 12.52 60.24
CA GLU A 110 -10.88 12.01 59.41
C GLU A 110 -11.38 11.00 58.37
N SER A 111 -12.30 10.11 58.75
CA SER A 111 -12.92 9.16 57.82
C SER A 111 -13.75 9.87 56.74
N LYS A 112 -14.47 10.94 57.10
CA LYS A 112 -15.22 11.76 56.14
C LYS A 112 -14.27 12.46 55.16
N ASP A 113 -13.19 13.06 55.65
CA ASP A 113 -12.21 13.75 54.81
C ASP A 113 -11.51 12.77 53.85
N GLN A 114 -11.20 11.56 54.32
CA GLN A 114 -10.64 10.49 53.50
C GLN A 114 -11.64 10.01 52.43
N ALA A 115 -12.92 9.85 52.79
CA ALA A 115 -13.96 9.49 51.83
C ALA A 115 -14.15 10.58 50.76
N LEU A 116 -14.14 11.85 51.14
CA LEU A 116 -14.23 12.97 50.19
C LEU A 116 -13.02 13.02 49.25
N ALA A 117 -11.82 12.75 49.76
CA ALA A 117 -10.61 12.65 48.94
C ALA A 117 -10.70 11.50 47.92
N ASN A 118 -11.20 10.34 48.34
CA ASN A 118 -11.42 9.20 47.45
C ASN A 118 -12.48 9.50 46.38
N ILE A 119 -13.61 10.11 46.75
CA ILE A 119 -14.65 10.52 45.80
C ILE A 119 -14.09 11.49 44.75
N SER A 120 -13.25 12.44 45.16
CA SER A 120 -12.59 13.36 44.23
C SER A 120 -11.66 12.63 43.26
N LYS A 121 -10.86 11.68 43.75
CA LYS A 121 -10.00 10.83 42.91
C LYS A 121 -10.81 9.96 41.95
N ASP A 122 -11.92 9.39 42.40
CA ASP A 122 -12.79 8.59 41.54
C ASP A 122 -13.45 9.46 40.47
N GLN A 123 -13.85 10.70 40.80
CA GLN A 123 -14.43 11.62 39.83
C GLN A 123 -13.43 12.01 38.73
N THR A 124 -12.14 12.20 39.07
CA THR A 124 -11.12 12.48 38.04
C THR A 124 -10.85 11.27 37.17
N LEU A 125 -10.83 10.06 37.74
CA LEU A 125 -10.72 8.81 36.98
C LEU A 125 -11.92 8.60 36.04
N ILE A 126 -13.14 8.83 36.52
CA ILE A 126 -14.36 8.74 35.71
C ILE A 126 -14.30 9.70 34.52
N ASN A 127 -13.91 10.95 34.77
CA ASN A 127 -13.80 11.95 33.70
C ASN A 127 -12.73 11.55 32.66
N LYS A 128 -11.59 10.99 33.12
CA LYS A 128 -10.53 10.50 32.24
C LYS A 128 -11.01 9.34 31.37
N VAL A 129 -11.62 8.32 31.98
CA VAL A 129 -12.15 7.15 31.26
C VAL A 129 -13.26 7.57 30.28
N ALA A 130 -14.12 8.51 30.66
CA ALA A 130 -15.16 9.03 29.76
C ALA A 130 -14.55 9.76 28.56
N ALA A 131 -13.48 10.54 28.76
CA ALA A 131 -12.78 11.20 27.66
C ALA A 131 -12.09 10.20 26.72
N GLU A 132 -11.40 9.19 27.26
CA GLU A 132 -10.76 8.12 26.48
C GLU A 132 -11.79 7.29 25.70
N SER A 133 -12.92 6.96 26.33
CA SER A 133 -14.02 6.22 25.68
C SER A 133 -14.61 7.01 24.52
N LYS A 134 -14.82 8.34 24.70
CA LYS A 134 -15.30 9.22 23.64
C LYS A 134 -14.29 9.31 22.49
N GLN A 135 -13.01 9.51 22.80
CA GLN A 135 -11.95 9.57 21.79
C GLN A 135 -11.85 8.27 20.99
N SER A 136 -11.96 7.12 21.65
CA SER A 136 -11.96 5.81 20.99
C SER A 136 -13.18 5.62 20.08
N ALA A 137 -14.36 6.06 20.52
CA ALA A 137 -15.58 6.01 19.71
C ALA A 137 -15.47 6.90 18.46
N ASP A 138 -14.95 8.11 18.60
CA ASP A 138 -14.74 9.05 17.49
C ASP A 138 -13.70 8.48 16.48
N ALA A 139 -12.59 7.92 16.98
CA ALA A 139 -11.59 7.26 16.13
C ALA A 139 -12.16 6.05 15.38
N LEU A 140 -13.01 5.24 16.03
CA LEU A 140 -13.68 4.11 15.39
C LEU A 140 -14.63 4.57 14.28
N ALA A 141 -15.34 5.68 14.50
CA ALA A 141 -16.24 6.25 13.50
C ALA A 141 -15.46 6.71 12.26
N GLN A 142 -14.35 7.43 12.45
CA GLN A 142 -13.46 7.87 11.36
C GLN A 142 -12.86 6.69 10.60
N ALA A 143 -12.33 5.68 11.30
CA ALA A 143 -11.75 4.50 10.66
C ALA A 143 -12.78 3.72 9.83
N LYS A 144 -14.05 3.66 10.27
CA LYS A 144 -15.14 3.05 9.49
C LYS A 144 -15.47 3.85 8.23
N GLU A 145 -15.48 5.17 8.31
CA GLU A 145 -15.72 6.04 7.16
C GLU A 145 -14.59 5.91 6.12
N GLU A 146 -13.34 5.94 6.57
CA GLU A 146 -12.18 5.69 5.72
C GLU A 146 -12.25 4.32 5.05
N TYR A 147 -12.53 3.26 5.83
CA TYR A 147 -12.67 1.90 5.31
C TYR A 147 -13.73 1.81 4.20
N ASN A 148 -14.90 2.43 4.42
CA ASN A 148 -15.97 2.44 3.42
C ASN A 148 -15.57 3.22 2.16
N SER A 149 -14.84 4.32 2.32
CA SER A 149 -14.33 5.11 1.18
C SER A 149 -13.30 4.32 0.36
N LEU A 150 -12.39 3.61 1.03
CA LEU A 150 -11.40 2.71 0.43
C LEU A 150 -12.07 1.56 -0.30
N LEU A 151 -13.07 0.93 0.32
CA LEU A 151 -13.85 -0.14 -0.29
C LEU A 151 -14.57 0.35 -1.55
N SER A 152 -15.15 1.55 -1.53
CA SER A 152 -15.79 2.14 -2.70
C SER A 152 -14.78 2.39 -3.81
N ARG A 153 -13.61 2.97 -3.50
CA ARG A 153 -12.54 3.20 -4.49
C ARG A 153 -12.04 1.90 -5.08
N LEU A 154 -11.84 0.88 -4.25
CA LEU A 154 -11.43 -0.45 -4.70
C LEU A 154 -12.47 -1.07 -5.62
N ARG A 155 -13.77 -0.96 -5.29
CA ARG A 155 -14.85 -1.45 -6.17
C ARG A 155 -14.84 -0.72 -7.51
N THR A 156 -14.73 0.61 -7.51
CA THR A 156 -14.62 1.38 -8.74
C THR A 156 -13.41 0.95 -9.56
N GLU A 157 -12.24 0.77 -8.93
CA GLU A 157 -11.01 0.34 -9.61
C GLU A 157 -11.12 -1.10 -10.14
N VAL A 158 -11.79 -1.99 -9.41
CA VAL A 158 -12.09 -3.34 -9.86
C VAL A 158 -13.06 -3.27 -11.04
N GLU A 159 -14.14 -2.49 -10.98
CA GLU A 159 -15.11 -2.38 -12.06
C GLU A 159 -14.48 -1.76 -13.32
N THR A 160 -13.68 -0.70 -13.18
CA THR A 160 -12.95 -0.08 -14.30
C THR A 160 -11.98 -1.07 -14.95
N ARG A 161 -11.31 -1.91 -14.16
CA ARG A 161 -10.41 -2.97 -14.67
C ARG A 161 -11.14 -4.21 -15.18
N THR A 162 -12.30 -4.56 -14.60
CA THR A 162 -13.01 -5.82 -14.88
C THR A 162 -13.96 -5.72 -16.07
N GLN A 163 -14.38 -4.51 -16.47
CA GLN A 163 -15.24 -4.33 -17.65
C GLN A 163 -14.62 -4.78 -18.99
N ALA A 164 -13.32 -5.10 -19.05
CA ALA A 164 -12.63 -5.46 -20.29
C ALA A 164 -12.12 -6.92 -20.40
N ALA A 165 -12.53 -7.85 -19.53
CA ALA A 165 -12.05 -9.23 -19.58
C ALA A 165 -13.17 -10.24 -19.92
N LYS A 166 -13.84 -10.09 -21.08
CA LYS A 166 -14.49 -11.25 -21.71
C LYS A 166 -13.39 -12.18 -22.19
N LEU A 167 -13.18 -13.29 -21.49
CA LEU A 167 -12.20 -14.31 -21.88
C LEU A 167 -12.51 -14.79 -23.32
N PRO A 168 -11.55 -14.69 -24.26
CA PRO A 168 -11.78 -15.11 -25.63
C PRO A 168 -12.06 -16.61 -25.68
N LYS A 169 -13.16 -17.00 -26.33
CA LYS A 169 -13.53 -18.41 -26.52
C LYS A 169 -12.75 -18.96 -27.69
N LEU A 170 -11.83 -19.88 -27.45
CA LEU A 170 -11.12 -20.60 -28.51
C LEU A 170 -12.13 -21.41 -29.34
N ARG A 171 -12.19 -21.15 -30.65
CA ARG A 171 -13.04 -21.88 -31.60
C ARG A 171 -12.20 -22.37 -32.76
N ARG A 172 -12.45 -23.61 -33.22
CA ARG A 172 -11.91 -24.09 -34.49
C ARG A 172 -12.71 -23.43 -35.62
N THR A 173 -12.01 -22.81 -36.57
CA THR A 173 -12.61 -22.09 -37.71
C THR A 173 -12.01 -22.64 -39.01
N SER A 174 -12.82 -22.70 -40.07
CA SER A 174 -12.38 -23.09 -41.42
C SER A 174 -12.07 -21.86 -42.30
N LYS A 175 -12.05 -20.67 -41.70
CA LYS A 175 -11.79 -19.39 -42.38
C LYS A 175 -10.33 -19.29 -42.79
N THR A 176 -10.07 -18.54 -43.86
CA THR A 176 -8.71 -18.23 -44.31
C THR A 176 -8.04 -17.28 -43.31
N GLU A 177 -6.81 -17.62 -42.91
CA GLU A 177 -6.02 -16.79 -42.01
C GLU A 177 -5.49 -15.56 -42.74
N MET A 178 -5.69 -14.38 -42.14
CA MET A 178 -5.07 -13.13 -42.57
C MET A 178 -4.13 -12.65 -41.48
N VAL A 179 -2.84 -12.61 -41.81
CA VAL A 179 -1.76 -12.33 -40.85
C VAL A 179 -1.45 -10.84 -40.79
N PHE A 180 -1.44 -10.31 -39.57
CA PHE A 180 -1.05 -8.95 -39.24
C PHE A 180 0.04 -8.95 -38.18
N PHE A 181 0.91 -7.94 -38.24
CA PHE A 181 1.92 -7.66 -37.25
C PHE A 181 1.64 -6.31 -36.62
N LEU A 182 1.75 -6.25 -35.30
CA LEU A 182 1.71 -5.01 -34.55
C LEU A 182 3.04 -4.87 -33.79
N ARG A 183 3.89 -3.99 -34.30
CA ARG A 183 5.26 -3.78 -33.79
C ARG A 183 5.62 -2.31 -33.80
N GLU A 184 6.25 -1.83 -32.72
CA GLU A 184 6.66 -0.42 -32.54
C GLU A 184 5.49 0.57 -32.78
N GLY A 185 4.26 0.14 -32.47
CA GLY A 185 3.02 0.89 -32.70
C GLY A 185 2.53 0.91 -34.15
N TYR A 186 3.15 0.17 -35.07
CA TYR A 186 2.73 0.08 -36.48
C TYR A 186 2.01 -1.24 -36.76
N LEU A 187 0.86 -1.14 -37.44
CA LEU A 187 0.11 -2.28 -37.97
C LEU A 187 0.49 -2.56 -39.42
N SER A 188 1.10 -3.72 -39.66
CA SER A 188 1.48 -4.23 -40.98
C SER A 188 0.65 -5.44 -41.36
N SER A 189 0.22 -5.54 -42.61
CA SER A 189 -0.54 -6.67 -43.15
C SER A 189 0.32 -7.49 -44.11
N TYR A 190 0.28 -8.82 -44.00
CA TYR A 190 0.92 -9.70 -44.98
C TYR A 190 0.20 -9.69 -46.33
N ALA A 191 -1.13 -9.59 -46.34
CA ALA A 191 -1.92 -9.65 -47.57
C ALA A 191 -2.56 -8.29 -47.89
N ARG A 192 -2.70 -8.00 -49.17
CA ARG A 192 -3.52 -6.89 -49.67
C ARG A 192 -4.46 -7.38 -50.76
N LYS A 193 -5.62 -6.73 -50.89
CA LYS A 193 -6.59 -7.05 -51.93
C LYS A 193 -6.10 -6.54 -53.29
N MET A 194 -6.11 -7.41 -54.29
CA MET A 194 -5.80 -7.08 -55.69
C MET A 194 -7.00 -7.47 -56.55
N GLY A 195 -7.97 -6.57 -56.68
CA GLY A 195 -9.23 -6.84 -57.39
C GLY A 195 -10.27 -7.60 -56.57
N GLU A 196 -11.29 -8.12 -57.23
CA GLU A 196 -12.41 -8.79 -56.55
C GLU A 196 -12.05 -10.23 -56.18
N GLY A 197 -11.80 -10.47 -54.88
CA GLY A 197 -11.61 -11.81 -54.34
C GLY A 197 -10.20 -12.39 -54.45
N SER A 198 -9.23 -11.66 -55.00
CA SER A 198 -7.82 -12.08 -55.03
C SER A 198 -6.98 -11.28 -54.02
N TYR A 199 -6.10 -11.99 -53.33
CA TYR A 199 -5.15 -11.44 -52.35
C TYR A 199 -3.73 -11.71 -52.81
N VAL A 200 -2.87 -10.70 -52.67
CA VAL A 200 -1.44 -10.82 -52.98
C VAL A 200 -0.60 -10.42 -51.77
N PRO A 201 0.63 -10.94 -51.63
CA PRO A 201 1.55 -10.51 -50.59
C PRO A 201 1.78 -8.99 -50.67
N ASN A 202 1.72 -8.34 -49.51
CA ASN A 202 1.96 -6.91 -49.36
C ASN A 202 3.44 -6.67 -49.05
N THR A 203 4.26 -6.77 -50.10
CA THR A 203 5.72 -6.65 -50.02
C THR A 203 6.22 -5.28 -49.54
N ASN A 204 5.34 -4.29 -49.42
CA ASN A 204 5.66 -2.96 -48.91
C ASN A 204 5.68 -2.90 -47.38
N GLU A 205 4.93 -3.79 -46.71
CA GLU A 205 4.79 -3.80 -45.24
C GLU A 205 5.43 -5.03 -44.61
N VAL A 206 5.60 -6.10 -45.38
CA VAL A 206 6.14 -7.38 -44.92
C VAL A 206 7.13 -7.92 -45.95
N VAL A 207 8.25 -8.46 -45.50
CA VAL A 207 9.27 -9.09 -46.35
C VAL A 207 9.24 -10.60 -46.12
N GLU A 208 9.19 -11.35 -47.21
CA GLU A 208 9.35 -12.80 -47.21
C GLU A 208 10.83 -13.16 -47.30
N LYS A 209 11.30 -14.03 -46.40
CA LYS A 209 12.68 -14.49 -46.30
C LYS A 209 12.71 -16.02 -46.28
N THR A 210 13.81 -16.60 -46.76
CA THR A 210 14.02 -18.04 -46.72
C THR A 210 14.75 -18.44 -45.45
N GLY A 211 14.16 -19.36 -44.68
CA GLY A 211 14.72 -19.92 -43.46
C GLY A 211 14.94 -21.42 -43.54
N PRO A 212 15.53 -22.02 -42.50
CA PRO A 212 15.81 -23.46 -42.45
C PRO A 212 14.55 -24.34 -42.48
N GLN A 213 13.38 -23.80 -42.11
CA GLN A 213 12.09 -24.51 -42.13
C GLN A 213 11.17 -24.08 -43.29
N GLY A 214 11.67 -23.28 -44.24
CA GLY A 214 10.91 -22.74 -45.37
C GLY A 214 10.83 -21.21 -45.36
N ALA A 215 9.91 -20.67 -46.16
CA ALA A 215 9.67 -19.23 -46.22
C ALA A 215 9.00 -18.73 -44.93
N TYR A 216 9.53 -17.64 -44.39
CA TYR A 216 8.97 -16.93 -43.25
C TYR A 216 8.82 -15.45 -43.58
N ILE A 217 7.95 -14.78 -42.84
CA ILE A 217 7.67 -13.35 -43.02
C ILE A 217 8.08 -12.55 -41.80
N GLU A 218 8.54 -11.33 -42.06
CA GLU A 218 8.86 -10.35 -41.04
C GLU A 218 8.29 -8.98 -41.43
N PRO A 219 7.75 -8.20 -40.48
CA PRO A 219 7.30 -6.85 -40.74
C PRO A 219 8.50 -5.94 -41.06
N VAL A 220 8.31 -5.03 -42.02
CA VAL A 220 9.26 -3.94 -42.27
C VAL A 220 9.12 -2.90 -41.16
N SER A 221 10.22 -2.54 -40.49
CA SER A 221 10.22 -1.52 -39.44
C SER A 221 9.61 -0.21 -39.93
N SER A 222 8.69 0.36 -39.14
CA SER A 222 7.97 1.60 -39.46
C SER A 222 7.10 1.58 -40.73
N ALA A 223 6.84 0.41 -41.33
CA ALA A 223 5.86 0.29 -42.41
C ALA A 223 4.46 0.04 -41.85
N GLY A 224 3.43 0.40 -42.63
CA GLY A 224 2.03 0.19 -42.25
C GLY A 224 1.38 1.40 -41.57
N ILE A 225 0.35 1.14 -40.76
CA ILE A 225 -0.47 2.17 -40.12
C ILE A 225 0.02 2.37 -38.69
N LYS A 226 0.50 3.59 -38.36
CA LYS A 226 0.83 3.94 -36.97
C LYS A 226 -0.45 4.06 -36.15
N ILE A 227 -0.58 3.29 -35.09
CA ILE A 227 -1.69 3.35 -34.16
C ILE A 227 -1.37 4.36 -33.05
N SER A 228 -2.27 5.31 -32.82
CA SER A 228 -2.25 6.16 -31.63
C SER A 228 -3.67 6.30 -31.07
N LYS A 229 -3.77 6.45 -29.74
CA LYS A 229 -5.06 6.57 -29.05
C LYS A 229 -5.67 7.96 -29.31
N GLY A 230 -6.93 7.99 -29.76
CA GLY A 230 -7.73 9.22 -29.81
C GLY A 230 -7.73 10.00 -31.13
N ASP A 231 -7.12 9.47 -32.20
CA ASP A 231 -7.15 10.09 -33.52
C ASP A 231 -8.18 9.41 -34.44
N ASN A 232 -9.25 10.12 -34.80
CA ASN A 232 -10.31 9.63 -35.68
C ASN A 232 -9.77 9.24 -37.08
N ALA A 233 -8.71 9.89 -37.57
CA ALA A 233 -8.13 9.59 -38.88
C ALA A 233 -7.46 8.21 -38.92
N ILE A 234 -6.93 7.75 -37.78
CA ILE A 234 -6.33 6.43 -37.63
C ILE A 234 -7.43 5.36 -37.64
N GLN A 235 -8.54 5.60 -36.94
CA GLN A 235 -9.67 4.68 -36.95
C GLN A 235 -10.20 4.46 -38.38
N GLU A 236 -10.38 5.52 -39.17
CA GLU A 236 -10.78 5.37 -40.58
C GLU A 236 -9.77 4.56 -41.40
N SER A 237 -8.47 4.76 -41.17
CA SER A 237 -7.41 4.04 -41.87
C SER A 237 -7.42 2.55 -41.54
N LEU A 238 -7.62 2.19 -40.27
CA LEU A 238 -7.78 0.82 -39.82
C LEU A 238 -9.06 0.19 -40.36
N GLU A 239 -10.17 0.94 -40.39
CA GLU A 239 -11.43 0.46 -40.96
C GLU A 239 -11.32 0.14 -42.45
N ARG A 240 -10.67 1.02 -43.22
CA ARG A 240 -10.39 0.78 -44.65
C ARG A 240 -9.51 -0.46 -44.84
N ARG A 241 -8.47 -0.63 -44.00
CA ARG A 241 -7.60 -1.80 -44.05
C ARG A 241 -8.37 -3.10 -43.78
N LEU A 242 -9.26 -3.10 -42.79
CA LEU A 242 -10.07 -4.28 -42.46
C LEU A 242 -11.16 -4.55 -43.51
N ALA A 243 -11.64 -3.54 -44.22
CA ALA A 243 -12.65 -3.68 -45.28
C ALA A 243 -12.16 -4.49 -46.50
N ASP A 244 -10.84 -4.64 -46.68
CA ASP A 244 -10.26 -5.54 -47.69
C ASP A 244 -10.60 -7.01 -47.44
N PHE A 245 -10.98 -7.35 -46.20
CA PHE A 245 -11.26 -8.71 -45.75
C PHE A 245 -12.74 -8.88 -45.39
N LYS A 246 -13.24 -10.10 -45.55
CA LYS A 246 -14.62 -10.47 -45.22
C LYS A 246 -14.68 -11.29 -43.93
N PRO A 247 -15.40 -10.85 -42.86
CA PRO A 247 -15.48 -11.57 -41.59
C PRO A 247 -16.06 -12.99 -41.66
N SER A 248 -16.87 -13.27 -42.69
CA SER A 248 -17.44 -14.61 -42.93
C SER A 248 -16.45 -15.60 -43.54
N GLN A 249 -15.40 -15.11 -44.22
CA GLN A 249 -14.42 -15.92 -44.94
C GLN A 249 -13.03 -15.89 -44.30
N HIS A 250 -12.73 -14.83 -43.54
CA HIS A 250 -11.40 -14.56 -43.01
C HIS A 250 -11.44 -14.44 -41.48
N TYR A 251 -10.40 -14.96 -40.84
CA TYR A 251 -10.09 -14.64 -39.45
C TYR A 251 -8.71 -13.98 -39.38
N ILE A 252 -8.51 -13.16 -38.37
CA ILE A 252 -7.33 -12.30 -38.27
C ILE A 252 -6.36 -12.89 -37.24
N ALA A 253 -5.14 -13.21 -37.65
CA ALA A 253 -4.05 -13.56 -36.73
C ALA A 253 -3.18 -12.33 -36.52
N VAL A 254 -3.14 -11.82 -35.28
CA VAL A 254 -2.35 -10.65 -34.92
C VAL A 254 -1.17 -11.08 -34.07
N PHE A 255 0.03 -10.87 -34.62
CA PHE A 255 1.31 -11.04 -33.94
C PHE A 255 1.66 -9.71 -33.27
N VAL A 256 1.59 -9.67 -31.93
CA VAL A 256 1.76 -8.43 -31.16
C VAL A 256 3.06 -8.46 -30.39
N SER A 257 3.90 -7.45 -30.60
CA SER A 257 5.13 -7.28 -29.84
C SER A 257 4.86 -6.69 -28.44
N PRO A 258 5.72 -6.96 -27.44
CA PRO A 258 5.50 -6.51 -26.06
C PRO A 258 5.31 -5.00 -25.91
N ASP A 259 5.97 -4.22 -26.75
CA ASP A 259 5.94 -2.76 -26.81
C ASP A 259 4.69 -2.18 -27.48
N SER A 260 3.83 -3.01 -28.08
CA SER A 260 2.63 -2.55 -28.82
C SER A 260 1.31 -3.14 -28.29
N PHE A 261 1.30 -3.62 -27.04
CA PHE A 261 0.11 -4.23 -26.45
C PHE A 261 -1.02 -3.22 -26.20
N GLU A 262 -0.69 -1.95 -25.91
CA GLU A 262 -1.69 -0.92 -25.69
C GLU A 262 -2.45 -0.56 -26.98
N GLU A 263 -1.75 -0.54 -28.10
CA GLU A 263 -2.27 -0.29 -29.43
C GLU A 263 -3.16 -1.44 -29.91
N PHE A 264 -2.87 -2.67 -29.46
CA PHE A 264 -3.70 -3.83 -29.77
C PHE A 264 -5.12 -3.68 -29.23
N ALA A 265 -5.31 -3.01 -28.08
CA ALA A 265 -6.66 -2.79 -27.54
C ALA A 265 -7.56 -2.03 -28.53
N VAL A 266 -7.02 -1.00 -29.20
CA VAL A 266 -7.72 -0.20 -30.21
C VAL A 266 -8.09 -1.06 -31.42
N LEU A 267 -7.14 -1.87 -31.92
CA LEU A 267 -7.38 -2.77 -33.04
C LEU A 267 -8.40 -3.86 -32.70
N LYS A 268 -8.31 -4.44 -31.50
CA LYS A 268 -9.20 -5.50 -31.01
C LYS A 268 -10.66 -5.05 -31.00
N ASP A 269 -10.93 -3.87 -30.45
CA ASP A 269 -12.30 -3.36 -30.35
C ASP A 269 -12.90 -3.13 -31.75
N LEU A 270 -12.10 -2.63 -32.69
CA LEU A 270 -12.50 -2.47 -34.08
C LEU A 270 -12.77 -3.82 -34.78
N MET A 271 -11.89 -4.81 -34.62
CA MET A 271 -12.08 -6.14 -35.18
C MET A 271 -13.36 -6.80 -34.67
N VAL A 272 -13.63 -6.69 -33.36
CA VAL A 272 -14.85 -7.22 -32.72
C VAL A 272 -16.08 -6.49 -33.23
N GLN A 273 -16.04 -5.15 -33.34
CA GLN A 273 -17.14 -4.35 -33.87
C GLN A 273 -17.49 -4.71 -35.32
N LYS A 274 -16.48 -4.99 -36.16
CA LYS A 274 -16.66 -5.42 -37.56
C LYS A 274 -17.00 -6.91 -37.69
N GLY A 275 -17.04 -7.66 -36.58
CA GLY A 275 -17.45 -9.07 -36.55
C GLY A 275 -16.35 -10.07 -36.93
N PHE A 276 -15.08 -9.67 -36.92
CA PHE A 276 -13.97 -10.60 -37.18
C PHE A 276 -13.71 -11.51 -35.98
N GLU A 277 -13.45 -12.78 -36.29
CA GLU A 277 -12.74 -13.66 -35.37
C GLU A 277 -11.26 -13.32 -35.41
N TYR A 278 -10.60 -13.32 -34.25
CA TYR A 278 -9.17 -13.05 -34.18
C TYR A 278 -8.44 -14.04 -33.28
N ARG A 279 -7.15 -14.20 -33.55
CA ARG A 279 -6.18 -14.91 -32.73
C ARG A 279 -5.06 -13.94 -32.37
N LEU A 280 -4.74 -13.86 -31.08
CA LEU A 280 -3.62 -13.08 -30.59
C LEU A 280 -2.44 -14.03 -30.36
N GLU A 281 -1.32 -13.76 -31.00
CA GLU A 281 -0.05 -14.46 -30.78
C GLU A 281 0.99 -13.45 -30.26
N PRO A 282 1.61 -13.68 -29.09
CA PRO A 282 2.77 -12.91 -28.67
C PRO A 282 3.89 -13.07 -29.71
N TYR A 283 4.55 -11.97 -30.04
CA TYR A 283 5.59 -11.92 -31.06
C TYR A 283 6.86 -11.28 -30.51
N THR A 284 7.99 -11.97 -30.58
CA THR A 284 9.30 -11.38 -30.25
C THR A 284 10.11 -11.10 -31.52
N PRO A 285 11.05 -10.13 -31.49
CA PRO A 285 11.86 -9.80 -32.67
C PRO A 285 12.66 -10.98 -33.25
N ASP A 286 13.00 -11.96 -32.41
CA ASP A 286 13.77 -13.15 -32.80
C ASP A 286 12.88 -14.29 -33.34
N GLN A 287 11.55 -14.18 -33.17
CA GLN A 287 10.60 -15.18 -33.59
C GLN A 287 10.31 -15.07 -35.09
N LYS A 288 10.42 -16.19 -35.80
CA LYS A 288 10.12 -16.28 -37.24
C LYS A 288 8.69 -16.78 -37.45
N VAL A 289 7.93 -16.06 -38.27
CA VAL A 289 6.55 -16.44 -38.61
C VAL A 289 6.55 -17.14 -39.97
N TYR A 290 6.49 -18.47 -39.96
CA TYR A 290 6.47 -19.27 -41.18
C TYR A 290 5.07 -19.32 -41.80
N ILE A 291 4.98 -19.18 -43.13
CA ILE A 291 3.72 -19.32 -43.87
C ILE A 291 3.61 -20.76 -44.35
N GLY A 292 2.66 -21.50 -43.79
CA GLY A 292 2.29 -22.84 -44.27
C GLY A 292 1.15 -22.81 -45.28
N PRO A 293 1.00 -23.84 -46.13
CA PRO A 293 -0.18 -23.99 -46.98
C PRO A 293 -1.41 -24.24 -46.09
N ALA A 294 -2.21 -23.20 -45.89
CA ALA A 294 -3.58 -23.20 -45.35
C ALA A 294 -3.92 -24.38 -44.42
N GLN A 295 -3.16 -24.57 -43.34
CA GLN A 295 -3.57 -25.28 -42.12
C GLN A 295 -2.37 -25.30 -41.16
N ASN A 296 -2.50 -24.50 -40.11
CA ASN A 296 -1.57 -24.41 -38.99
C ASN A 296 -0.26 -23.68 -39.30
N ALA A 297 -0.26 -22.34 -39.12
CA ALA A 297 0.90 -21.69 -38.51
C ALA A 297 1.08 -22.31 -37.11
N LYS A 298 1.77 -23.47 -37.07
CA LYS A 298 2.24 -24.09 -35.84
C LYS A 298 3.47 -23.31 -35.40
N ASN A 299 3.43 -22.84 -34.16
CA ASN A 299 4.63 -22.43 -33.45
C ASN A 299 5.67 -23.54 -33.55
N VAL A 300 6.86 -23.20 -34.03
CA VAL A 300 8.06 -24.02 -33.84
C VAL A 300 9.15 -23.08 -33.36
N GLN A 301 9.38 -23.19 -32.03
CA GLN A 301 10.50 -22.75 -31.19
C GLN A 301 11.28 -21.51 -31.62
#